data_AF-A0A182XV52-F1
#
_entry.id   AF-A0A182XV52-F1
#
_cell.length_a   1.000
_cell.length_b   1.000
_cell.length_c   1.000
_cell.angle_alpha   90.00
_cell.angle_beta   90.00
_cell.angle_gamma   90.00
#
_symmetry.space_group_name_H-M   'P 1'
#
loop_
_entity.id
_entity.type
_entity.pdbx_description
1 polymer ?
#
loop_
_entity_poly.entity_id
_entity_poly.type
_entity_poly.pdbx_seq_one_letter_code
_entity_poly.pdbx_strand_id
1 'polypeptide(L)'
;MAWNFSFVLIAACALMVSAAPSKPAIKPRNQELREAIEEYRVRFDELHKEKDQFLQFGRTGLWATVRAMNEEILVDLGETRNTVEYGFDDVRLDISLLIVEGNHNEQCLLDLVYEIVAEKVELGDEISRCAAGATETKDALPESFYEFINLLQRLSNSIAETTLYSFVSQNSVTDPERHLEFLQEAFEETDRAWNEEALPLMQFELDAMEYNRPLIVADNAQCLQTIVDRQQAFEDSIRARIPSCL
;
A
#
# COMPACT_ATOMS: atom_id res chain seq x y z
N MET A 1 39.43 3.89 -34.67
CA MET A 1 40.03 4.31 -35.94
C MET A 1 39.82 3.21 -36.95
N ALA A 2 39.16 3.52 -38.09
CA ALA A 2 39.10 2.82 -39.40
C ALA A 2 38.95 1.28 -39.39
N TRP A 3 38.17 0.60 -40.23
CA TRP A 3 37.48 0.84 -41.48
C TRP A 3 36.80 -0.53 -41.81
N ASN A 4 35.69 -0.54 -42.54
CA ASN A 4 35.53 -1.31 -43.78
C ASN A 4 34.06 -1.41 -44.19
N PHE A 5 33.63 -0.43 -44.98
CA PHE A 5 32.57 -0.61 -45.95
C PHE A 5 33.18 -1.20 -47.23
N SER A 6 32.68 -2.34 -47.69
CA SER A 6 32.82 -2.83 -49.08
C SER A 6 31.68 -3.83 -49.32
N PHE A 7 30.67 -3.42 -50.08
CA PHE A 7 30.50 -3.76 -51.51
C PHE A 7 30.37 -5.26 -51.76
N VAL A 8 29.12 -5.72 -51.96
CA VAL A 8 28.80 -6.74 -52.97
C VAL A 8 27.50 -6.33 -53.67
N LEU A 9 27.66 -5.65 -54.81
CA LEU A 9 26.69 -5.60 -55.88
C LEU A 9 26.89 -6.87 -56.72
N ILE A 10 25.88 -7.73 -56.81
CA ILE A 10 25.73 -8.65 -57.93
C ILE A 10 24.39 -8.33 -58.58
N ALA A 11 24.48 -7.69 -59.73
CA ALA A 11 23.41 -7.56 -60.68
C ALA A 11 23.13 -8.92 -61.34
N ALA A 12 21.85 -9.29 -61.42
CA ALA A 12 21.35 -10.19 -62.45
C ALA A 12 19.95 -9.71 -62.85
N CYS A 13 19.91 -8.87 -63.89
CA CYS A 13 18.71 -8.60 -64.66
C CYS A 13 18.20 -9.88 -65.31
N ALA A 14 16.90 -10.15 -65.20
CA ALA A 14 15.99 -10.36 -66.33
C ALA A 14 14.78 -11.17 -65.88
N LEU A 15 13.64 -10.49 -65.74
CA LEU A 15 12.35 -10.94 -66.25
C LEU A 15 11.40 -9.72 -66.21
N MET A 16 11.35 -9.01 -67.34
CA MET A 16 10.21 -8.15 -67.64
C MET A 16 9.00 -9.06 -67.82
N VAL A 17 8.14 -9.12 -66.79
CA VAL A 17 6.74 -9.46 -66.97
C VAL A 17 5.96 -8.17 -66.82
N SER A 18 5.41 -7.73 -67.94
CA SER A 18 4.37 -6.72 -68.03
C SER A 18 3.16 -7.18 -67.19
N ALA A 19 3.14 -6.82 -65.92
CA ALA A 19 1.93 -6.84 -65.11
C ALA A 19 1.33 -5.44 -65.16
N ALA A 20 0.18 -5.34 -65.83
CA ALA A 20 -0.77 -4.24 -65.65
C ALA A 20 -0.94 -3.94 -64.14
N PRO A 21 -1.31 -2.70 -63.73
CA PRO A 21 -1.61 -2.43 -62.34
C PRO A 21 -2.73 -3.38 -61.91
N SER A 22 -2.38 -4.44 -61.18
CA SER A 22 -3.37 -5.31 -60.56
C SER A 22 -4.12 -4.41 -59.60
N LYS A 23 -5.39 -4.16 -59.92
CA LYS A 23 -6.35 -3.49 -59.05
C LYS A 23 -6.10 -3.96 -57.62
N PRO A 24 -6.04 -3.06 -56.62
CA PRO A 24 -5.96 -3.51 -55.22
C PRO A 24 -7.10 -4.51 -55.03
N ALA A 25 -6.77 -5.74 -54.65
CA ALA A 25 -7.75 -6.77 -54.40
C ALA A 25 -8.67 -6.21 -53.31
N ILE A 26 -9.91 -5.91 -53.67
CA ILE A 26 -10.94 -5.47 -52.73
C ILE A 26 -11.06 -6.62 -51.72
N LYS A 27 -10.55 -6.42 -50.50
CA LYS A 27 -10.70 -7.42 -49.45
C LYS A 27 -12.20 -7.59 -49.20
N PRO A 28 -12.68 -8.82 -48.95
CA PRO A 28 -14.06 -8.99 -48.49
C PRO A 28 -14.25 -8.17 -47.22
N ARG A 29 -15.31 -7.37 -47.12
CA ARG A 29 -15.64 -6.50 -45.96
C ARG A 29 -15.56 -7.22 -44.60
N ASN A 30 -15.81 -8.53 -44.60
CA ASN A 30 -15.69 -9.40 -43.42
C ASN A 30 -14.24 -9.73 -43.01
N GLN A 31 -13.29 -9.66 -43.93
CA GLN A 31 -11.87 -9.87 -43.64
C GLN A 31 -11.25 -8.62 -43.00
N GLU A 32 -11.62 -7.43 -43.46
CA GLU A 32 -11.20 -6.15 -42.85
C GLU A 32 -11.73 -6.01 -41.42
N LEU A 33 -13.00 -6.36 -41.19
CA LEU A 33 -13.57 -6.40 -39.83
C LEU A 33 -12.84 -7.39 -38.92
N ARG A 34 -12.50 -8.58 -39.41
CA ARG A 34 -11.77 -9.59 -38.62
C ARG A 34 -10.37 -9.13 -38.25
N GLU A 35 -9.66 -8.52 -39.19
CA GLU A 35 -8.32 -7.97 -38.97
C GLU A 35 -8.38 -6.85 -37.92
N ALA A 36 -9.34 -5.93 -38.03
CA ALA A 36 -9.52 -4.84 -37.05
C ALA A 36 -9.96 -5.33 -35.67
N ILE A 37 -10.87 -6.31 -35.59
CA ILE A 37 -11.27 -6.90 -34.31
C ILE A 37 -10.07 -7.55 -33.62
N GLU A 38 -9.24 -8.29 -34.36
CA GLU A 38 -8.04 -8.90 -33.79
C GLU A 38 -7.02 -7.85 -33.34
N GLU A 39 -6.85 -6.77 -34.10
CA GLU A 39 -6.03 -5.63 -33.70
C GLU A 39 -6.51 -5.03 -32.37
N TYR A 40 -7.80 -4.68 -32.27
CA TYR A 40 -8.35 -4.13 -31.04
C TYR A 40 -8.35 -5.14 -29.89
N ARG A 41 -8.53 -6.45 -30.17
CA ARG A 41 -8.43 -7.49 -29.15
C ARG A 41 -7.05 -7.48 -28.51
N VAL A 42 -5.99 -7.41 -29.32
CA VAL A 42 -4.61 -7.30 -28.83
C VAL A 42 -4.42 -6.00 -28.05
N ARG A 43 -4.86 -4.86 -28.59
CA ARG A 43 -4.70 -3.55 -27.92
C ARG A 43 -5.41 -3.51 -26.55
N PHE A 44 -6.64 -3.99 -26.46
CA PHE A 44 -7.36 -4.06 -25.18
C PHE A 44 -6.71 -5.05 -24.19
N ASP A 45 -6.16 -6.17 -24.68
CA ASP A 45 -5.42 -7.14 -23.86
C ASP A 45 -4.10 -6.55 -23.32
N GLU A 46 -3.36 -5.81 -24.15
CA GLU A 46 -2.15 -5.08 -23.74
C GLU A 46 -2.48 -4.01 -22.70
N LEU A 47 -3.53 -3.20 -22.95
CA LEU A 47 -4.00 -2.17 -22.04
C LEU A 47 -4.46 -2.76 -20.69
N HIS A 48 -5.16 -3.89 -20.71
CA HIS A 48 -5.51 -4.64 -19.50
C HIS A 48 -4.27 -5.08 -18.73
N LYS A 49 -3.29 -5.71 -19.40
CA LYS A 49 -2.06 -6.22 -18.76
C LYS A 49 -1.25 -5.11 -18.09
N GLU A 50 -1.10 -3.97 -18.77
CA GLU A 50 -0.40 -2.82 -18.21
C GLU A 50 -1.08 -2.32 -16.93
N LYS A 51 -2.41 -2.13 -17.00
CA LYS A 51 -3.22 -1.68 -15.86
C LYS A 51 -3.20 -2.68 -14.71
N ASP A 52 -3.35 -3.97 -15.01
CA ASP A 52 -3.29 -5.05 -14.03
C ASP A 52 -1.94 -5.09 -13.31
N GLN A 53 -0.83 -4.97 -14.05
CA GLN A 53 0.51 -4.93 -13.46
C GLN A 53 0.68 -3.71 -12.53
N PHE A 54 0.18 -2.54 -12.92
CA PHE A 54 0.23 -1.36 -12.08
C PHE A 54 -0.62 -1.51 -10.79
N LEU A 55 -1.82 -2.09 -10.90
CA LEU A 55 -2.68 -2.35 -9.74
C LEU A 55 -2.07 -3.37 -8.78
N GLN A 56 -1.41 -4.40 -9.31
CA GLN A 56 -0.65 -5.37 -8.51
C GLN A 56 0.51 -4.69 -7.76
N PHE A 57 1.23 -3.76 -8.42
CA PHE A 57 2.26 -2.96 -7.78
C PHE A 57 1.67 -2.11 -6.65
N GLY A 58 0.57 -1.37 -6.91
CA GLY A 58 -0.10 -0.55 -5.90
C GLY A 58 -0.56 -1.36 -4.69
N ARG A 59 -1.15 -2.55 -4.90
CA ARG A 59 -1.56 -3.45 -3.81
C ARG A 59 -0.38 -3.97 -2.99
N THR A 60 0.72 -4.32 -3.65
CA THR A 60 1.93 -4.81 -2.98
C THR A 60 2.60 -3.70 -2.18
N GLY A 61 2.70 -2.50 -2.76
CA GLY A 61 3.21 -1.31 -2.08
C GLY A 61 2.38 -0.96 -0.86
N LEU A 62 1.05 -0.98 -1.00
CA LEU A 62 0.11 -0.74 0.10
C LEU A 62 0.35 -1.68 1.28
N TRP A 63 0.43 -2.99 0.99
CA TRP A 63 0.69 -3.99 2.01
C TRP A 63 2.07 -3.82 2.67
N ALA A 64 3.09 -3.52 1.88
CA ALA A 64 4.45 -3.29 2.39
C ALA A 64 4.50 -2.07 3.33
N THR A 65 3.85 -0.97 2.96
CA THR A 65 3.77 0.25 3.77
C THR A 65 3.06 -0.01 5.10
N VAL A 66 1.90 -0.67 5.07
CA VAL A 66 1.16 -1.04 6.29
C VAL A 66 1.97 -1.97 7.18
N ARG A 67 2.64 -2.95 6.58
CA ARG A 67 3.52 -3.87 7.32
C ARG A 67 4.66 -3.12 8.00
N ALA A 68 5.36 -2.24 7.29
CA ALA A 68 6.48 -1.50 7.84
C ALA A 68 6.04 -0.56 8.99
N MET A 69 4.85 0.06 8.90
CA MET A 69 4.26 0.81 10.02
C MET A 69 4.01 -0.08 11.24
N ASN A 70 3.42 -1.26 11.05
CA ASN A 70 3.17 -2.19 12.15
C ASN A 70 4.48 -2.66 12.79
N GLU A 71 5.50 -2.96 12.00
CA GLU A 71 6.80 -3.40 12.51
C GLU A 71 7.44 -2.32 13.40
N GLU A 72 7.43 -1.05 12.98
CA GLU A 72 7.95 0.07 13.79
C GLU A 72 7.13 0.28 15.07
N ILE A 73 5.80 0.36 14.96
CA ILE A 73 4.91 0.53 16.11
C ILE A 73 5.07 -0.61 17.13
N LEU A 74 5.22 -1.85 16.67
CA LEU A 74 5.40 -3.01 17.55
C LEU A 74 6.74 -2.99 18.30
N VAL A 75 7.80 -2.46 17.68
CA VAL A 75 9.09 -2.26 18.36
C VAL A 75 8.91 -1.27 19.50
N ASP A 76 8.35 -0.09 19.23
CA ASP A 76 8.16 0.96 20.23
C ASP A 76 7.27 0.50 21.39
N LEU A 77 6.20 -0.24 21.09
CA LEU A 77 5.31 -0.85 22.08
C LEU A 77 6.05 -1.87 22.94
N GLY A 78 6.88 -2.71 22.33
CA GLY A 78 7.68 -3.72 23.01
C GLY A 78 8.71 -3.09 23.96
N GLU A 79 9.39 -2.04 23.51
CA GLU A 79 10.34 -1.28 24.32
C GLU A 79 9.64 -0.60 25.50
N THR A 80 8.53 0.11 25.25
CA THR A 80 7.76 0.79 26.30
C THR A 80 7.21 -0.19 27.34
N ARG A 81 6.69 -1.35 26.89
CA ARG A 81 6.24 -2.41 27.79
C ARG A 81 7.37 -2.88 28.70
N ASN A 82 8.57 -3.10 28.16
CA ASN A 82 9.72 -3.54 28.97
C ASN A 82 10.10 -2.46 30.00
N THR A 83 10.10 -1.18 29.61
CA THR A 83 10.33 -0.06 30.53
C THR A 83 9.32 -0.05 31.67
N VAL A 84 8.03 -0.22 31.39
CA VAL A 84 6.98 -0.27 32.43
C VAL A 84 7.06 -1.56 33.27
N GLU A 85 7.41 -2.69 32.66
CA GLU A 85 7.49 -3.98 33.35
C GLU A 85 8.57 -4.00 34.42
N TYR A 86 9.76 -3.49 34.07
CA TYR A 86 10.97 -3.58 34.90
C TYR A 86 11.36 -2.25 35.55
N GLY A 87 10.79 -1.12 35.14
CA GLY A 87 11.18 0.21 35.63
C GLY A 87 10.98 0.40 37.15
N PHE A 88 10.09 -0.37 37.76
CA PHE A 88 9.88 -0.32 39.22
C PHE A 88 10.67 -1.37 40.01
N ASP A 89 11.46 -2.24 39.38
CA ASP A 89 12.10 -3.35 40.08
C ASP A 89 13.11 -2.89 41.14
N ASP A 90 13.89 -1.86 40.84
CA ASP A 90 14.89 -1.32 41.77
C ASP A 90 14.22 -0.70 43.01
N VAL A 91 13.19 0.13 42.82
CA VAL A 91 12.48 0.74 43.97
C VAL A 91 11.72 -0.30 44.78
N ARG A 92 11.17 -1.34 44.13
CA ARG A 92 10.53 -2.47 44.83
C ARG A 92 11.53 -3.28 45.63
N LEU A 93 12.75 -3.47 45.12
CA LEU A 93 13.83 -4.12 45.83
C LEU A 93 14.26 -3.31 47.06
N ASP A 94 14.45 -1.99 46.91
CA ASP A 94 14.78 -1.09 48.02
C ASP A 94 13.75 -1.17 49.15
N ILE A 95 12.46 -1.11 48.80
CA ILE A 95 11.37 -1.25 49.77
C ILE A 95 11.38 -2.64 50.44
N SER A 96 11.58 -3.70 49.66
CA SER A 96 11.61 -5.08 50.18
C SER A 96 12.74 -5.30 51.18
N LEU A 97 13.91 -4.70 50.94
CA LEU A 97 15.05 -4.76 51.87
C LEU A 97 14.70 -4.07 53.20
N LEU A 98 14.08 -2.89 53.17
CA LEU A 98 13.66 -2.17 54.37
C LEU A 98 12.62 -2.94 55.20
N ILE A 99 11.70 -3.65 54.54
CA ILE A 99 10.74 -4.53 55.25
C ILE A 99 11.48 -5.65 56.00
N VAL A 100 12.49 -6.27 55.36
CA VAL A 100 13.24 -7.39 55.94
C VAL A 100 14.11 -6.96 57.13
N GLU A 101 14.62 -5.72 57.15
CA GLU A 101 15.41 -5.19 58.27
C GLU A 101 14.59 -5.09 59.57
N GLY A 102 13.25 -4.97 59.47
CA GLY A 102 12.30 -5.19 60.58
C GLY A 102 12.21 -4.06 61.62
N ASN A 103 12.84 -2.92 61.36
CA ASN A 103 12.91 -1.73 62.20
C ASN A 103 12.13 -0.52 61.65
N HIS A 104 11.39 -0.70 60.56
CA HIS A 104 10.64 0.34 59.85
C HIS A 104 9.13 0.09 59.87
N ASN A 105 8.33 1.08 59.45
CA ASN A 105 6.89 0.93 59.34
C ASN A 105 6.50 0.07 58.12
N GLU A 106 6.38 -1.24 58.34
CA GLU A 106 6.07 -2.24 57.31
C GLU A 106 4.78 -1.90 56.53
N GLN A 107 3.72 -1.45 57.19
CA GLN A 107 2.47 -1.13 56.50
C GLN A 107 2.65 0.05 55.54
N CYS A 108 3.38 1.08 55.96
CA CYS A 108 3.70 2.24 55.11
C CYS A 108 4.48 1.80 53.85
N LEU A 109 5.44 0.88 54.00
CA LEU A 109 6.22 0.34 52.90
C LEU A 109 5.39 -0.55 51.96
N LEU A 110 4.52 -1.40 52.50
CA LEU A 110 3.59 -2.23 51.71
C LEU A 110 2.60 -1.36 50.91
N ASP A 111 2.11 -0.28 51.51
CA ASP A 111 1.21 0.66 50.82
C ASP A 111 1.89 1.30 49.60
N LEU A 112 3.19 1.65 49.68
CA LEU A 112 3.96 2.12 48.52
C LEU A 112 4.08 1.06 47.42
N VAL A 113 4.26 -0.22 47.77
CA VAL A 113 4.28 -1.31 46.79
C VAL A 113 2.92 -1.48 46.13
N TYR A 114 1.82 -1.35 46.86
CA TYR A 114 0.49 -1.39 46.27
C TYR A 114 0.24 -0.25 45.30
N GLU A 115 0.72 0.96 45.61
CA GLU A 115 0.68 2.10 44.69
C GLU A 115 1.48 1.83 43.41
N ILE A 116 2.70 1.27 43.51
CA ILE A 116 3.50 0.85 42.34
C ILE A 116 2.74 -0.15 41.46
N VAL A 117 2.12 -1.17 42.07
CA VAL A 117 1.38 -2.18 41.31
C VAL A 117 0.17 -1.57 40.60
N ALA A 118 -0.55 -0.68 41.27
CA ALA A 118 -1.70 0.02 40.67
C ALA A 118 -1.26 0.90 39.49
N GLU A 119 -0.19 1.69 39.65
CA GLU A 119 0.36 2.53 38.58
C GLU A 119 0.82 1.69 37.39
N LYS A 120 1.52 0.57 37.63
CA LYS A 120 1.95 -0.34 36.55
C LYS A 120 0.77 -0.88 35.73
N VAL A 121 -0.35 -1.21 36.37
CA VAL A 121 -1.57 -1.63 35.67
C VAL A 121 -2.12 -0.50 34.81
N GLU A 122 -2.21 0.71 35.38
CA GLU A 122 -2.71 1.87 34.63
C GLU A 122 -1.82 2.20 33.43
N LEU A 123 -0.49 2.21 33.59
CA LEU A 123 0.45 2.39 32.48
C LEU A 123 0.28 1.32 31.39
N GLY A 124 -0.01 0.07 31.77
CA GLY A 124 -0.34 -1.00 30.82
C GLY A 124 -1.62 -0.74 30.01
N ASP A 125 -2.65 -0.18 30.65
CA ASP A 125 -3.87 0.26 29.97
C ASP A 125 -3.59 1.44 29.03
N GLU A 126 -2.76 2.41 29.45
CA GLU A 126 -2.33 3.53 28.61
C GLU A 126 -1.58 3.06 27.35
N ILE A 127 -0.67 2.07 27.47
CA ILE A 127 0.03 1.48 26.32
C ILE A 127 -0.99 0.90 25.33
N SER A 128 -1.99 0.19 25.85
CA SER A 128 -3.05 -0.39 25.03
C SER A 128 -3.87 0.70 24.31
N ARG A 129 -4.10 1.84 24.96
CA ARG A 129 -4.77 3.00 24.35
C ARG A 129 -3.96 3.63 23.21
N CYS A 130 -2.65 3.81 23.38
CA CYS A 130 -1.78 4.29 22.30
C CYS A 130 -1.83 3.36 21.08
N ALA A 131 -1.73 2.04 21.30
CA ALA A 131 -1.81 1.04 20.24
C ALA A 131 -3.17 1.05 19.49
N ALA A 132 -4.27 1.27 20.21
CA ALA A 132 -5.60 1.36 19.62
C ALA A 132 -5.73 2.58 18.70
N GLY A 133 -5.31 3.76 19.16
CA GLY A 133 -5.35 4.99 18.35
C GLY A 133 -4.49 4.91 17.07
N ALA A 134 -3.32 4.28 17.17
CA ALA A 134 -2.48 4.02 16.01
C ALA A 134 -3.16 3.06 15.00
N THR A 135 -3.88 2.06 15.49
CA THR A 135 -4.62 1.11 14.64
C THR A 135 -5.78 1.80 13.92
N GLU A 136 -6.59 2.59 14.62
CA GLU A 136 -7.71 3.33 14.01
C GLU A 136 -7.25 4.30 12.91
N THR A 137 -6.20 5.08 13.19
CA THR A 137 -5.64 6.05 12.24
C THR A 137 -5.04 5.35 11.01
N LYS A 138 -4.33 4.23 11.25
CA LYS A 138 -3.75 3.41 10.20
C LYS A 138 -4.83 2.73 9.36
N ASP A 139 -5.93 2.25 9.91
CA ASP A 139 -6.96 1.52 9.15
C ASP A 139 -7.81 2.47 8.29
N ALA A 140 -7.96 3.73 8.70
CA ALA A 140 -8.67 4.75 7.93
C ALA A 140 -7.97 5.14 6.61
N LEU A 141 -6.65 5.05 6.54
CA LEU A 141 -5.89 5.44 5.34
C LEU A 141 -6.03 4.42 4.17
N PRO A 142 -5.90 3.09 4.38
CA PRO A 142 -5.99 2.09 3.33
C PRO A 142 -7.41 1.79 2.86
N GLU A 143 -8.46 2.00 3.66
CA GLU A 143 -9.80 1.49 3.34
C GLU A 143 -10.31 2.02 2.00
N SER A 144 -10.31 3.35 1.85
CA SER A 144 -10.68 4.03 0.60
C SER A 144 -9.78 3.61 -0.57
N PHE A 145 -8.49 3.42 -0.32
CA PHE A 145 -7.53 3.03 -1.34
C PHE A 145 -7.73 1.56 -1.79
N TYR A 146 -8.04 0.65 -0.87
CA TYR A 146 -8.40 -0.74 -1.20
C TYR A 146 -9.67 -0.82 -2.03
N GLU A 147 -10.70 -0.03 -1.68
CA GLU A 147 -11.93 0.07 -2.47
C GLU A 147 -11.63 0.56 -3.90
N PHE A 148 -10.80 1.59 -4.02
CA PHE A 148 -10.40 2.14 -5.31
C PHE A 148 -9.62 1.13 -6.16
N ILE A 149 -8.61 0.45 -5.59
CA ILE A 149 -7.87 -0.62 -6.28
C ILE A 149 -8.82 -1.74 -6.73
N ASN A 150 -9.77 -2.15 -5.88
CA ASN A 150 -10.73 -3.20 -6.24
C ASN A 150 -11.66 -2.77 -7.38
N LEU A 151 -12.08 -1.51 -7.42
CA LEU A 151 -12.85 -0.96 -8.54
C LEU A 151 -12.03 -0.98 -9.82
N LEU A 152 -10.79 -0.46 -9.79
CA LEU A 152 -9.92 -0.44 -10.95
C LEU A 152 -9.57 -1.85 -11.45
N GLN A 153 -9.44 -2.82 -10.56
CA GLN A 153 -9.24 -4.23 -10.93
C GLN A 153 -10.43 -4.79 -11.72
N ARG A 154 -11.66 -4.48 -11.29
CA ARG A 154 -12.87 -4.89 -12.01
C ARG A 154 -12.95 -4.22 -13.38
N LEU A 155 -12.60 -2.94 -13.46
CA LEU A 155 -12.53 -2.21 -14.73
C LEU A 155 -11.45 -2.80 -15.64
N SER A 156 -10.26 -3.11 -15.11
CA SER A 156 -9.20 -3.79 -15.85
C SER A 156 -9.66 -5.11 -16.46
N ASN A 157 -10.37 -5.95 -15.69
CA ASN A 157 -10.93 -7.19 -16.22
C ASN A 157 -12.00 -6.92 -17.30
N SER A 158 -12.82 -5.89 -17.13
CA SER A 158 -13.82 -5.49 -18.13
C SER A 158 -13.16 -5.02 -19.44
N ILE A 159 -12.00 -4.38 -19.39
CA ILE A 159 -11.23 -3.95 -20.57
C ILE A 159 -10.82 -5.18 -21.40
N ALA A 160 -10.33 -6.23 -20.75
CA ALA A 160 -9.95 -7.48 -21.43
C ALA A 160 -11.13 -8.12 -22.19
N GLU A 161 -12.35 -8.00 -21.65
CA GLU A 161 -13.57 -8.60 -22.21
C GLU A 161 -14.31 -7.69 -23.20
N THR A 162 -13.87 -6.44 -23.37
CA THR A 162 -14.60 -5.40 -24.14
C THR A 162 -14.82 -5.80 -25.60
N THR A 163 -13.83 -6.45 -26.24
CA THR A 163 -13.96 -6.90 -27.63
C THR A 163 -14.97 -8.03 -27.80
N LEU A 164 -15.04 -8.96 -26.84
CA LEU A 164 -16.04 -10.03 -26.86
C LEU A 164 -17.44 -9.50 -26.56
N TYR A 165 -17.57 -8.63 -25.57
CA TYR A 165 -18.84 -8.00 -25.19
C TYR A 165 -19.42 -7.15 -26.33
N SER A 166 -18.58 -6.36 -26.99
CA SER A 166 -19.00 -5.53 -28.13
C SER A 166 -19.43 -6.35 -29.34
N PHE A 167 -18.88 -7.56 -29.54
CA PHE A 167 -19.30 -8.44 -30.64
C PHE A 167 -20.77 -8.89 -30.51
N VAL A 168 -21.25 -9.06 -29.26
CA VAL A 168 -22.64 -9.46 -28.97
C VAL A 168 -23.57 -8.25 -28.93
N SER A 169 -23.09 -7.10 -28.44
CA SER A 169 -23.90 -5.90 -28.22
C SER A 169 -23.96 -4.95 -29.42
N GLN A 170 -22.91 -4.92 -30.25
CA GLN A 170 -22.89 -4.21 -31.52
C GLN A 170 -23.34 -5.17 -32.61
N ASN A 171 -24.15 -4.68 -33.55
CA ASN A 171 -24.72 -5.48 -34.64
C ASN A 171 -23.65 -5.74 -35.74
N SER A 172 -22.56 -6.37 -35.32
CA SER A 172 -21.23 -6.46 -35.96
C SER A 172 -21.28 -7.07 -37.37
N VAL A 173 -22.31 -7.87 -37.64
CA VAL A 173 -22.53 -8.52 -38.95
C VAL A 173 -23.23 -7.57 -39.94
N THR A 174 -24.11 -6.71 -39.46
CA THR A 174 -24.91 -5.80 -40.30
C THR A 174 -24.26 -4.43 -40.46
N ASP A 175 -23.48 -3.98 -39.48
CA ASP A 175 -22.82 -2.69 -39.48
C ASP A 175 -21.37 -2.77 -38.92
N PRO A 176 -20.43 -3.29 -39.72
CA PRO A 176 -19.05 -3.49 -39.29
C PRO A 176 -18.26 -2.18 -39.10
N GLU A 177 -18.62 -1.13 -39.85
CA GLU A 177 -17.98 0.18 -39.76
C GLU A 177 -18.32 0.84 -38.42
N ARG A 178 -19.59 0.81 -38.01
CA ARG A 178 -19.98 1.35 -36.71
C ARG A 178 -19.38 0.58 -35.54
N HIS A 179 -19.22 -0.74 -35.65
CA HIS A 179 -18.55 -1.52 -34.61
C HIS A 179 -17.07 -1.14 -34.49
N LEU A 180 -16.39 -0.92 -35.61
CA LEU A 180 -14.99 -0.47 -35.61
C LEU A 180 -14.84 0.93 -34.99
N GLU A 181 -15.71 1.87 -35.35
CA GLU A 181 -15.77 3.19 -34.69
C GLU A 181 -15.97 3.06 -33.18
N PHE A 182 -16.90 2.20 -32.75
CA PHE A 182 -17.15 1.96 -31.32
C PHE A 182 -15.90 1.41 -30.61
N LEU A 183 -15.19 0.45 -31.22
CA LEU A 183 -13.96 -0.10 -30.64
C LEU A 183 -12.87 0.96 -30.50
N GLN A 184 -12.74 1.84 -31.50
CA GLN A 184 -11.81 2.95 -31.47
C GLN A 184 -12.17 3.97 -30.37
N GLU A 185 -13.42 4.46 -30.38
CA GLU A 185 -13.94 5.40 -29.39
C GLU A 185 -13.78 4.84 -27.97
N ALA A 186 -14.14 3.56 -27.76
CA ALA A 186 -14.02 2.90 -26.48
C ALA A 186 -12.55 2.75 -26.05
N PHE A 187 -11.64 2.41 -26.96
CA PHE A 187 -10.22 2.30 -26.63
C PHE A 187 -9.65 3.66 -26.22
N GLU A 188 -9.88 4.70 -27.03
CA GLU A 188 -9.40 6.06 -26.77
C GLU A 188 -9.94 6.59 -25.44
N GLU A 189 -11.23 6.40 -25.16
CA GLU A 189 -11.83 6.83 -23.91
C GLU A 189 -11.28 6.04 -22.70
N THR A 190 -11.06 4.73 -22.84
CA THR A 190 -10.51 3.91 -21.75
C THR A 190 -9.04 4.24 -21.46
N ASP A 191 -8.27 4.57 -22.49
CA ASP A 191 -6.90 5.04 -22.33
C ASP A 191 -6.86 6.43 -21.69
N ARG A 192 -7.70 7.36 -22.17
CA ARG A 192 -7.85 8.70 -21.61
C ARG A 192 -8.26 8.68 -20.14
N ALA A 193 -9.34 7.98 -19.79
CA ALA A 193 -9.83 7.89 -18.41
C ALA A 193 -8.77 7.27 -17.47
N TRP A 194 -7.95 6.35 -17.97
CA TRP A 194 -6.84 5.84 -17.18
C TRP A 194 -5.76 6.90 -16.94
N ASN A 195 -5.26 7.51 -18.01
CA ASN A 195 -4.11 8.43 -17.93
C ASN A 195 -4.44 9.77 -17.29
N GLU A 196 -5.67 10.27 -17.48
CA GLU A 196 -6.09 11.59 -16.99
C GLU A 196 -6.76 11.53 -15.60
N GLU A 197 -7.36 10.40 -15.22
CA GLU A 197 -8.18 10.31 -14.01
C GLU A 197 -7.66 9.23 -13.05
N ALA A 198 -7.63 7.96 -13.47
CA ALA A 198 -7.32 6.85 -12.55
C ALA A 198 -5.86 6.83 -12.08
N LEU A 199 -4.92 6.99 -12.99
CA LEU A 199 -3.48 6.94 -12.70
C LEU A 199 -3.04 8.09 -11.76
N PRO A 200 -3.42 9.37 -11.99
CA PRO A 200 -3.12 10.45 -11.06
C PRO A 200 -3.72 10.22 -9.66
N LEU A 201 -4.95 9.72 -9.57
CA LEU A 201 -5.58 9.40 -8.28
C LEU A 201 -4.82 8.27 -7.56
N MET A 202 -4.44 7.21 -8.27
CA MET A 202 -3.63 6.13 -7.70
C MET A 202 -2.28 6.62 -7.16
N GLN A 203 -1.62 7.51 -7.91
CA GLN A 203 -0.36 8.12 -7.47
C GLN A 203 -0.56 8.98 -6.23
N PHE A 204 -1.61 9.81 -6.20
CA PHE A 204 -1.95 10.62 -5.04
C PHE A 204 -2.16 9.77 -3.77
N GLU A 205 -2.88 8.66 -3.87
CA GLU A 205 -3.09 7.76 -2.72
C GLU A 205 -1.77 7.11 -2.25
N LEU A 206 -0.92 6.67 -3.18
CA LEU A 206 0.40 6.14 -2.84
C LEU A 206 1.28 7.18 -2.13
N ASP A 207 1.32 8.40 -2.65
CA ASP A 207 2.09 9.51 -2.08
C ASP A 207 1.53 9.92 -0.71
N ALA A 208 0.20 9.96 -0.56
CA ALA A 208 -0.46 10.27 0.71
C ALA A 208 -0.09 9.23 1.77
N MET A 209 -0.02 7.95 1.42
CA MET A 209 0.43 6.93 2.35
C MET A 209 1.90 7.06 2.73
N GLU A 210 2.78 7.29 1.75
CA GLU A 210 4.21 7.48 2.00
C GLU A 210 4.44 8.68 2.93
N TYR A 211 3.68 9.76 2.73
CA TYR A 211 3.71 10.95 3.55
C TYR A 211 3.18 10.72 4.98
N ASN A 212 2.04 10.04 5.12
CA ASN A 212 1.38 9.86 6.42
C ASN A 212 2.04 8.80 7.29
N ARG A 213 2.71 7.81 6.69
CA ARG A 213 3.44 6.74 7.41
C ARG A 213 4.30 7.25 8.57
N PRO A 214 5.29 8.14 8.36
CA PRO A 214 6.16 8.60 9.44
C PRO A 214 5.40 9.43 10.49
N LEU A 215 4.32 10.10 10.12
CA LEU A 215 3.50 10.88 11.06
C LEU A 215 2.77 9.97 12.04
N ILE A 216 2.13 8.92 11.54
CA ILE A 216 1.42 7.94 12.40
C ILE A 216 2.39 7.25 13.36
N VAL A 217 3.56 6.85 12.87
CA VAL A 217 4.59 6.23 13.71
C VAL A 217 5.08 7.22 14.78
N ALA A 218 5.36 8.46 14.40
CA ALA A 218 5.79 9.50 15.34
C ALA A 218 4.73 9.85 16.40
N ASP A 219 3.46 9.93 16.02
CA ASP A 219 2.35 10.21 16.94
C ASP A 219 2.21 9.09 17.98
N ASN A 220 2.32 7.82 17.54
CA ASN A 220 2.34 6.68 18.46
C ASN A 220 3.56 6.71 19.39
N ALA A 221 4.75 6.97 18.84
CA ALA A 221 5.98 7.09 19.64
C ALA A 221 5.87 8.21 20.69
N GLN A 222 5.26 9.35 20.34
CA GLN A 222 5.02 10.44 21.28
C GLN A 222 4.03 10.06 22.40
N CYS A 223 2.97 9.32 22.06
CA CYS A 223 2.03 8.78 23.04
C CYS A 223 2.75 7.87 24.04
N LEU A 224 3.60 6.96 23.54
CA LEU A 224 4.38 6.04 24.36
C LEU A 224 5.44 6.75 25.21
N GLN A 225 6.10 7.78 24.68
CA GLN A 225 7.07 8.56 25.46
C GLN A 225 6.43 9.20 26.70
N THR A 226 5.18 9.65 26.60
CA THR A 226 4.43 10.21 27.74
C THR A 226 4.26 9.18 28.86
N ILE A 227 4.11 7.90 28.52
CA ILE A 227 4.00 6.79 29.47
C ILE A 227 5.34 6.54 30.17
N VAL A 228 6.44 6.56 29.41
CA VAL A 228 7.81 6.43 29.97
C VAL A 228 8.10 7.56 30.93
N ASP A 229 7.79 8.81 30.56
CA ASP A 229 8.01 9.97 31.40
C ASP A 229 7.17 9.90 32.69
N ARG A 230 5.91 9.44 32.58
CA ARG A 230 5.02 9.20 33.73
C ARG A 230 5.58 8.13 34.66
N GLN A 231 6.06 7.01 34.12
CA GLN A 231 6.66 5.92 34.89
C GLN A 231 7.85 6.42 35.71
N GLN A 232 8.79 7.14 35.08
CA GLN A 232 9.97 7.67 35.76
C GLN A 232 9.58 8.67 36.86
N ALA A 233 8.68 9.60 36.56
CA ALA A 233 8.23 10.59 37.54
C ALA A 233 7.53 9.93 38.75
N PHE A 234 6.77 8.86 38.52
CA PHE A 234 6.14 8.10 39.58
C PHE A 234 7.17 7.34 40.44
N GLU A 235 8.16 6.71 39.81
CA GLU A 235 9.26 6.04 40.51
C GLU A 235 10.01 7.01 41.45
N ASP A 236 10.39 8.18 40.93
CA ASP A 236 11.08 9.22 41.69
C ASP A 236 10.23 9.70 42.89
N SER A 237 8.92 9.84 42.68
CA SER A 237 7.95 10.19 43.73
C SER A 237 7.88 9.12 44.83
N ILE A 238 7.85 7.83 44.47
CA ILE A 238 7.88 6.74 45.47
C ILE A 238 9.20 6.77 46.24
N ARG A 239 10.34 6.89 45.56
CA ARG A 239 11.67 6.98 46.19
C ARG A 239 11.75 8.12 47.20
N ALA A 240 11.20 9.28 46.87
CA ALA A 240 11.16 10.43 47.77
C ALA A 240 10.30 10.23 49.02
N ARG A 241 9.32 9.30 48.97
CA ARG A 241 8.40 9.00 50.08
C ARG A 241 8.90 7.89 51.00
N ILE A 242 9.81 7.02 50.54
CA ILE A 242 10.40 5.95 51.37
C ILE A 242 10.92 6.46 52.73
N PRO A 243 11.66 7.59 52.83
CA PRO A 243 12.15 8.10 54.12
C PRO A 243 11.08 8.40 55.17
N SER A 244 9.82 8.62 54.77
CA SER A 244 8.71 8.86 55.71
C SER A 244 8.23 7.59 56.42
N CYS A 245 8.63 6.42 55.94
CA CYS A 245 8.31 5.12 56.53
C CYS A 245 9.42 4.58 57.45
N LEU A 246 10.56 5.29 57.56
CA LEU A 246 11.74 4.85 58.31
C LEU A 246 11.61 5.02 59.83
#